data_AF-A0A972I7H5-F1
#
_entry.id   AF-A0A972I7H5-F1
#
_cell.length_a   1.000
_cell.length_b   1.000
_cell.length_c   1.000
_cell.angle_alpha   90.00
_cell.angle_beta   90.00
_cell.angle_gamma   90.00
#
_symmetry.space_group_name_H-M   'P 1'
#
loop_
_entity.id
_entity.type
_entity.pdbx_description
1 polymer ?
#
loop_
_entity_poly.entity_id
_entity_poly.type
_entity_poly.pdbx_seq_one_letter_code
_entity_poly.pdbx_strand_id
1 'polypeptide(L)'
;MSKKPIQSIRNKFMFSFLTMIIVFTSVSFCTYYSERALLTRINSLLAYSVELREFSSDVDNIVISLEKYLIERSSDMLRSYYHYYQEVESKYNNLRLIEESTENHLLLENIKTMTRLFLQEADSAERFKRARDSAGYSRAFDEVLRYNTNIKWAVDRLITKQLEENSMQYQLITERINFIQRLGLLMIILAIIFSIISTIWIGVRLTKPLRQLVEAAETISRGEFQLSPLPVSSNDEIAVVSEAFNEMAANIGKLISEIKNKADLEKNFKNKNTRI
;
A
#
# COMPACT_ATOMS: atom_id res chain seq x y z
N MET A 1 27.64 16.11 45.06
CA MET A 1 26.34 15.55 44.65
C MET A 1 26.22 15.65 43.14
N SER A 2 26.21 14.51 42.44
CA SER A 2 26.09 14.44 40.97
C SER A 2 24.69 14.90 40.54
N LYS A 3 24.58 16.06 39.87
CA LYS A 3 23.31 16.50 39.24
C LYS A 3 22.92 15.45 38.20
N LYS A 4 21.77 14.78 38.40
CA LYS A 4 21.20 13.86 37.40
C LYS A 4 20.98 14.62 36.09
N PRO A 5 21.27 14.02 34.92
CA PRO A 5 21.07 14.69 33.64
C PRO A 5 19.59 15.04 33.47
N ILE A 6 19.32 16.31 33.15
CA ILE A 6 17.97 16.82 32.85
C ILE A 6 17.46 16.07 31.62
N GLN A 7 16.35 15.36 31.76
CA GLN A 7 15.79 14.61 30.64
C GLN A 7 14.85 15.51 29.84
N SER A 8 15.22 15.80 28.59
CA SER A 8 14.42 16.68 27.74
C SER A 8 13.07 16.05 27.38
N ILE A 9 11.98 16.67 27.84
CA ILE A 9 10.60 16.29 27.50
C ILE A 9 10.42 16.29 25.98
N ARG A 10 10.93 17.32 25.31
CA ARG A 10 10.84 17.48 23.85
C ARG A 10 11.45 16.29 23.12
N ASN A 11 12.63 15.85 23.53
CA ASN A 11 13.32 14.75 22.84
C ASN A 11 12.60 13.40 23.04
N LYS A 12 12.01 13.15 24.21
CA LYS A 12 11.19 11.95 24.43
C LYS A 12 9.95 11.92 23.53
N PHE A 13 9.27 13.06 23.41
CA PHE A 13 8.13 13.19 22.49
C PHE A 13 8.53 13.01 21.04
N MET A 14 9.56 13.73 20.59
CA MET A 14 10.04 13.64 19.21
C MET A 14 10.40 12.20 18.86
N PHE A 15 11.08 11.48 19.77
CA PHE A 15 11.42 10.09 19.55
C PHE A 15 10.17 9.19 19.48
N SER A 16 9.22 9.33 20.41
CA SER A 16 8.00 8.49 20.41
C SER A 16 7.12 8.74 19.17
N PHE A 17 6.91 10.01 18.80
CA PHE A 17 6.15 10.35 17.59
C PHE A 17 6.85 9.88 16.32
N LEU A 18 8.17 10.06 16.23
CA LEU A 18 8.94 9.57 15.08
C LEU A 18 8.86 8.05 14.95
N THR A 19 9.02 7.31 16.06
CA THR A 19 8.89 5.85 16.05
C THR A 19 7.51 5.40 15.60
N MET A 20 6.43 6.07 16.07
CA MET A 20 5.08 5.74 15.65
C MET A 20 4.85 6.01 14.16
N ILE A 21 5.34 7.15 13.66
CA ILE A 21 5.25 7.51 12.22
C ILE A 21 6.01 6.48 11.37
N ILE A 22 7.20 6.06 11.78
CA ILE A 22 7.99 5.06 11.04
C ILE A 22 7.25 3.73 10.96
N VAL A 23 6.69 3.24 12.08
CA VAL A 23 5.94 1.98 12.08
C VAL A 23 4.69 2.10 11.20
N PHE A 24 3.94 3.20 11.32
CA PHE A 24 2.75 3.43 10.51
C PHE A 24 3.08 3.48 9.01
N THR A 25 4.10 4.25 8.65
CA THR A 25 4.56 4.37 7.26
C THR A 25 5.02 3.02 6.71
N SER A 26 5.75 2.24 7.52
CA SER A 26 6.22 0.90 7.12
C SER A 26 5.06 -0.06 6.85
N VAL A 27 4.05 -0.06 7.71
CA VAL A 27 2.84 -0.89 7.54
C VAL A 27 2.06 -0.44 6.31
N SER A 28 1.78 0.86 6.16
CA SER A 28 1.08 1.40 4.99
C SER A 28 1.82 1.12 3.68
N PHE A 29 3.15 1.23 3.68
CA PHE A 29 3.98 0.90 2.53
C PHE A 29 3.88 -0.59 2.20
N CYS A 30 4.00 -1.47 3.18
CA CYS A 30 3.86 -2.92 3.00
C CYS A 30 2.48 -3.30 2.43
N THR A 31 1.40 -2.71 2.96
CA THR A 31 0.04 -2.89 2.45
C THR A 31 -0.08 -2.42 1.01
N TYR A 32 0.38 -1.21 0.69
CA TYR A 32 0.33 -0.65 -0.66
C TYR A 32 1.04 -1.52 -1.69
N TYR A 33 2.25 -2.02 -1.37
CA TYR A 33 3.00 -2.90 -2.27
C TYR A 33 2.32 -4.26 -2.46
N SER A 34 1.74 -4.82 -1.39
CA SER A 34 1.03 -6.10 -1.44
C SER A 34 -0.22 -6.00 -2.34
N GLU A 35 -0.99 -4.92 -2.23
CA GLU A 35 -2.15 -4.66 -3.09
C GLU A 35 -1.75 -4.47 -4.56
N ARG A 36 -0.68 -3.71 -4.82
CA ARG A 36 -0.18 -3.48 -6.18
C ARG A 36 0.34 -4.75 -6.84
N ALA A 37 1.05 -5.60 -6.09
CA ALA A 37 1.50 -6.89 -6.58
C ALA A 37 0.31 -7.79 -6.97
N LEU A 38 -0.74 -7.85 -6.14
CA LEU A 38 -1.95 -8.61 -6.43
C LEU A 38 -2.65 -8.10 -7.69
N LEU A 39 -2.90 -6.80 -7.79
CA LEU A 39 -3.60 -6.20 -8.92
C LEU A 39 -2.86 -6.43 -10.24
N THR A 40 -1.53 -6.28 -10.23
CA THR A 40 -0.70 -6.52 -11.42
C THR A 40 -0.76 -7.98 -11.84
N ARG A 41 -0.74 -8.91 -10.89
CA ARG A 41 -0.86 -10.35 -11.16
C ARG A 41 -2.20 -10.69 -11.81
N ILE A 42 -3.31 -10.23 -11.22
CA ILE A 42 -4.66 -10.46 -11.76
C ILE A 42 -4.77 -9.90 -13.19
N ASN A 43 -4.34 -8.66 -13.40
CA ASN A 43 -4.42 -8.02 -14.72
C ASN A 43 -3.60 -8.76 -15.77
N SER A 44 -2.40 -9.25 -15.43
CA SER A 44 -1.58 -10.03 -16.37
C SER A 44 -2.23 -11.35 -16.78
N LEU A 45 -2.87 -12.05 -15.83
CA LEU A 45 -3.57 -13.31 -16.10
C LEU A 45 -4.80 -13.10 -16.98
N LEU A 46 -5.58 -12.05 -16.72
CA LEU A 46 -6.72 -11.69 -17.55
C LEU A 46 -6.28 -11.30 -18.96
N ALA A 47 -5.25 -10.48 -19.10
CA ALA A 47 -4.71 -10.08 -20.41
C ALA A 47 -4.28 -11.31 -21.24
N TYR A 48 -3.57 -12.26 -20.64
CA TYR A 48 -3.17 -13.49 -21.32
C TYR A 48 -4.35 -14.41 -21.65
N SER A 49 -5.36 -14.49 -20.77
CA SER A 49 -6.58 -15.24 -21.09
C SER A 49 -7.34 -14.66 -22.29
N VAL A 50 -7.30 -13.33 -22.46
CA VAL A 50 -7.89 -12.64 -23.62
C VAL A 50 -7.07 -12.96 -24.87
N GLU A 51 -5.74 -12.89 -24.80
CA GLU A 51 -4.83 -13.24 -25.90
C GLU A 51 -5.05 -14.68 -26.40
N LEU A 52 -5.16 -15.65 -25.48
CA LEU A 52 -5.46 -17.05 -25.83
C LEU A 52 -6.84 -17.22 -26.47
N ARG A 53 -7.84 -16.44 -26.02
CA ARG A 53 -9.20 -16.49 -26.56
C ARG A 53 -9.27 -15.85 -27.95
N GLU A 54 -8.58 -14.75 -28.18
CA GLU A 54 -8.41 -14.14 -29.50
C GLU A 54 -7.70 -15.09 -30.45
N PHE A 55 -6.60 -15.71 -30.00
CA PHE A 55 -5.91 -16.75 -30.76
C PHE A 55 -6.85 -17.91 -31.16
N SER A 56 -7.61 -18.46 -30.22
CA SER A 56 -8.58 -19.51 -30.53
C SER A 56 -9.68 -19.04 -31.48
N SER A 57 -10.07 -17.76 -31.41
CA SER A 57 -11.04 -17.17 -32.34
C SER A 57 -10.47 -17.03 -33.75
N ASP A 58 -9.18 -16.71 -33.89
CA ASP A 58 -8.51 -16.66 -35.20
C ASP A 58 -8.45 -18.05 -35.85
N VAL A 59 -8.23 -19.10 -35.05
CA VAL A 59 -8.30 -20.51 -35.52
C VAL A 59 -9.72 -20.86 -36.01
N ASP A 60 -10.77 -20.48 -35.26
CA ASP A 60 -12.17 -20.66 -35.71
C ASP A 60 -12.44 -19.89 -37.03
N ASN A 61 -11.88 -18.69 -37.20
CA ASN A 61 -12.04 -17.90 -38.42
C ASN A 61 -11.34 -18.53 -39.64
N ILE A 62 -10.21 -19.23 -39.45
CA ILE A 62 -9.58 -20.04 -40.50
C ILE A 62 -10.55 -21.13 -40.97
N VAL A 63 -11.18 -21.85 -40.05
CA VAL A 63 -12.15 -22.92 -40.38
C VAL A 63 -13.31 -22.35 -41.19
N ILE A 64 -13.93 -21.26 -40.72
CA ILE A 64 -15.10 -20.64 -41.35
C ILE A 64 -14.77 -20.14 -42.76
N SER A 65 -13.65 -19.44 -42.92
CA SER A 65 -13.23 -18.89 -44.21
C SER A 65 -12.79 -19.98 -45.19
N LEU A 66 -12.08 -21.00 -44.71
CA LEU A 66 -11.69 -22.15 -45.51
C LEU A 66 -12.93 -22.93 -45.98
N GLU A 67 -13.87 -23.23 -45.09
CA GLU A 67 -15.12 -23.93 -45.42
C GLU A 67 -15.88 -23.22 -46.54
N LYS A 68 -16.12 -21.91 -46.39
CA LYS A 68 -16.81 -21.11 -47.39
C LYS A 68 -16.07 -21.06 -48.72
N TYR A 69 -14.74 -20.95 -48.71
CA TYR A 69 -13.94 -21.04 -49.93
C TYR A 69 -14.04 -22.42 -50.58
N LEU A 70 -13.98 -23.50 -49.79
CA LEU A 70 -14.10 -24.88 -50.28
C LEU A 70 -15.49 -25.15 -50.88
N ILE A 71 -16.55 -24.47 -50.43
CA ILE A 71 -17.90 -24.61 -50.99
C ILE A 71 -18.08 -23.70 -52.21
N GLU A 72 -17.83 -22.40 -52.05
CA GLU A 72 -18.24 -21.36 -53.00
C GLU A 72 -17.13 -20.91 -53.97
N ARG A 73 -15.87 -21.27 -53.71
CA ARG A 73 -14.67 -20.76 -54.43
C ARG A 73 -14.55 -19.23 -54.40
N SER A 74 -15.05 -18.59 -53.35
CA SER A 74 -14.96 -17.14 -53.17
C SER A 74 -13.52 -16.69 -52.97
N SER A 75 -13.07 -15.74 -53.81
CA SER A 75 -11.73 -15.14 -53.71
C SER A 75 -11.57 -14.31 -52.43
N ASP A 76 -12.65 -13.70 -51.94
CA ASP A 76 -12.64 -12.94 -50.70
C ASP A 76 -12.45 -13.86 -49.49
N MET A 77 -13.13 -15.01 -49.48
CA MET A 77 -12.95 -16.00 -48.41
C MET A 77 -11.54 -16.60 -48.41
N LEU A 78 -10.95 -16.83 -49.59
CA LEU A 78 -9.56 -17.27 -49.70
C LEU A 78 -8.59 -16.23 -49.13
N ARG A 79 -8.86 -14.94 -49.35
CA ARG A 79 -8.06 -13.85 -48.76
C ARG A 79 -8.19 -13.81 -47.23
N SER A 80 -9.41 -13.92 -46.70
CA SER A 80 -9.64 -14.00 -45.26
C SER A 80 -8.95 -15.20 -44.63
N TYR A 81 -9.01 -16.36 -45.28
CA TYR A 81 -8.29 -17.56 -44.86
C TYR A 81 -6.79 -17.30 -44.70
N TYR A 82 -6.13 -16.74 -45.71
CA TYR A 82 -4.70 -16.44 -45.62
C TYR A 82 -4.38 -15.35 -44.59
N HIS A 83 -5.27 -14.37 -44.39
CA HIS A 83 -5.11 -13.36 -43.35
C HIS A 83 -5.07 -14.00 -41.95
N TYR A 84 -6.08 -14.80 -41.60
CA TYR A 84 -6.11 -15.46 -40.28
C TYR A 84 -5.02 -16.52 -40.14
N TYR A 85 -4.65 -17.22 -41.23
CA TYR A 85 -3.52 -18.14 -41.23
C TYR A 85 -2.23 -17.44 -40.77
N GLN A 86 -1.92 -16.28 -41.34
CA GLN A 86 -0.73 -15.51 -40.99
C GLN A 86 -0.78 -15.00 -39.54
N GLU A 87 -1.94 -14.52 -39.08
CA GLU A 87 -2.14 -14.11 -37.69
C GLU A 87 -1.85 -15.26 -36.72
N VAL A 88 -2.46 -16.43 -36.95
CA VAL A 88 -2.26 -17.63 -36.14
C VAL A 88 -0.81 -18.10 -36.17
N GLU A 89 -0.19 -18.17 -37.36
CA GLU A 89 1.21 -18.57 -37.56
C GLU A 89 2.18 -17.66 -36.78
N SER A 90 1.94 -16.35 -36.79
CA SER A 90 2.75 -15.37 -36.08
C SER A 90 2.59 -15.46 -34.55
N LYS A 91 1.40 -15.82 -34.06
CA LYS A 91 1.06 -15.84 -32.63
C LYS A 91 1.47 -17.14 -31.96
N TYR A 92 1.20 -18.31 -32.55
CA TYR A 92 1.28 -19.58 -31.82
C TYR A 92 2.71 -19.92 -31.34
N ASN A 93 3.75 -19.52 -32.10
CA ASN A 93 5.15 -19.69 -31.69
C ASN A 93 5.54 -18.79 -30.51
N ASN A 94 4.88 -17.63 -30.37
CA ASN A 94 5.16 -16.63 -29.36
C ASN A 94 4.33 -16.77 -28.09
N LEU A 95 3.35 -17.68 -28.06
CA LEU A 95 2.59 -17.97 -26.84
C LEU A 95 3.53 -18.42 -25.72
N ARG A 96 3.44 -17.75 -24.57
CA ARG A 96 4.28 -17.96 -23.39
C ARG A 96 3.41 -18.13 -22.15
N LEU A 97 3.85 -18.95 -21.22
CA LEU A 97 3.21 -19.07 -19.92
C LEU A 97 3.55 -17.85 -19.03
N ILE A 98 2.57 -17.41 -18.24
CA ILE A 98 2.80 -16.48 -17.12
C ILE A 98 3.40 -17.21 -15.90
N GLU A 99 3.12 -18.50 -15.76
CA GLU A 99 3.58 -19.32 -14.63
C GLU A 99 3.85 -20.76 -15.07
N GLU A 100 5.06 -21.24 -14.76
CA GLU A 100 5.52 -22.56 -15.14
C GLU A 100 5.05 -23.60 -14.11
N SER A 101 3.88 -24.19 -14.36
CA SER A 101 3.59 -25.53 -13.84
C SER A 101 3.91 -26.55 -14.94
N THR A 102 4.42 -27.72 -14.56
CA THR A 102 4.77 -28.80 -15.51
C THR A 102 3.59 -29.12 -16.43
N GLU A 103 2.36 -29.08 -15.92
CA GLU A 103 1.17 -29.40 -16.69
C GLU A 103 0.69 -28.24 -17.57
N ASN A 104 0.81 -26.97 -17.13
CA ASN A 104 0.52 -25.81 -17.99
C ASN A 104 1.48 -25.77 -19.19
N HIS A 105 2.74 -26.16 -18.97
CA HIS A 105 3.72 -26.30 -20.03
C HIS A 105 3.32 -27.38 -21.05
N LEU A 106 2.89 -28.55 -20.57
CA LEU A 106 2.40 -29.61 -21.46
C LEU A 106 1.16 -29.18 -22.26
N LEU A 107 0.22 -28.46 -21.65
CA LEU A 107 -0.96 -27.94 -22.34
C LEU A 107 -0.58 -26.92 -23.42
N LEU A 108 0.32 -25.98 -23.12
CA LEU A 108 0.79 -25.00 -24.08
C LEU A 108 1.53 -25.65 -25.25
N GLU A 109 2.43 -26.60 -24.99
CA GLU A 109 3.13 -27.33 -26.04
C GLU A 109 2.19 -28.16 -26.90
N ASN A 110 1.13 -28.72 -26.29
CA ASN A 110 0.08 -29.40 -27.03
C ASN A 110 -0.68 -28.42 -27.94
N ILE A 111 -1.08 -27.25 -27.44
CA ILE A 111 -1.71 -26.19 -28.25
C ILE A 111 -0.82 -25.85 -29.45
N LYS A 112 0.47 -25.56 -29.23
CA LYS A 112 1.41 -25.24 -30.31
C LYS A 112 1.53 -26.36 -31.35
N THR A 113 1.64 -27.59 -30.89
CA THR A 113 1.76 -28.77 -31.76
C THR A 113 0.50 -28.97 -32.58
N MET A 114 -0.68 -28.90 -31.95
CA MET A 114 -1.96 -29.04 -32.63
C MET A 114 -2.19 -27.90 -33.63
N THR A 115 -1.84 -26.67 -33.30
CA THR A 115 -1.94 -25.53 -34.22
C THR A 115 -1.06 -25.71 -35.45
N ARG A 116 0.18 -26.19 -35.28
CA ARG A 116 1.05 -26.50 -36.42
C ARG A 116 0.43 -27.55 -37.34
N LEU A 117 -0.11 -28.64 -36.77
CA LEU A 117 -0.76 -29.70 -37.55
C LEU A 117 -2.05 -29.20 -38.22
N PHE A 118 -2.85 -28.40 -37.52
CA PHE A 118 -4.02 -27.72 -38.05
C PHE A 118 -3.69 -26.89 -39.30
N LEU A 119 -2.66 -26.05 -39.24
CA LEU A 119 -2.24 -25.22 -40.38
C LEU A 119 -1.79 -26.09 -41.57
N GLN A 120 -1.06 -27.18 -41.31
CA GLN A 120 -0.61 -28.12 -42.34
C GLN A 120 -1.78 -28.82 -43.06
N GLU A 121 -2.81 -29.22 -42.31
CA GLU A 121 -4.01 -29.83 -42.89
C GLU A 121 -4.89 -28.81 -43.61
N ALA A 122 -4.98 -27.58 -43.09
CA ALA A 122 -5.69 -26.48 -43.75
C ALA A 122 -5.09 -26.16 -45.13
N ASP A 123 -3.75 -26.07 -45.22
CA ASP A 123 -3.05 -25.91 -46.49
C ASP A 123 -3.27 -27.11 -47.43
N SER A 124 -3.32 -28.32 -46.88
CA SER A 124 -3.57 -29.54 -47.67
C SER A 124 -4.98 -29.53 -48.26
N ALA A 125 -5.99 -29.15 -47.49
CA ALA A 125 -7.37 -29.01 -47.95
C ALA A 125 -7.48 -27.99 -49.10
N GLU A 126 -6.80 -26.85 -48.97
CA GLU A 126 -6.71 -25.82 -50.00
C GLU A 126 -6.07 -26.38 -51.30
N ARG A 127 -4.92 -27.06 -51.17
CA ARG A 127 -4.22 -27.68 -52.32
C ARG A 127 -5.05 -28.74 -53.02
N PHE A 128 -5.70 -29.64 -52.28
CA PHE A 128 -6.57 -30.66 -52.85
C PHE A 128 -7.75 -30.04 -53.59
N LYS A 129 -8.32 -28.94 -53.05
CA LYS A 129 -9.37 -28.18 -53.74
C LYS A 129 -8.89 -27.62 -55.08
N ARG A 130 -7.69 -27.04 -55.14
CA ARG A 130 -7.07 -26.55 -56.38
C ARG A 130 -6.81 -27.68 -57.38
N ALA A 131 -6.33 -28.82 -56.90
CA ALA A 131 -6.09 -30.02 -57.70
C ALA A 131 -7.38 -30.74 -58.17
N ARG A 132 -8.56 -30.27 -57.73
CA ARG A 132 -9.87 -30.88 -58.00
C ARG A 132 -10.01 -32.29 -57.41
N ASP A 133 -9.26 -32.60 -56.36
CA ASP A 133 -9.38 -33.85 -55.61
C ASP A 133 -10.43 -33.68 -54.50
N SER A 134 -11.66 -34.14 -54.78
CA SER A 134 -12.79 -34.02 -53.85
C SER A 134 -12.61 -34.86 -52.58
N ALA A 135 -12.04 -36.06 -52.72
CA ALA A 135 -11.83 -36.97 -51.59
C ALA A 135 -10.65 -36.53 -50.73
N GLY A 136 -9.61 -35.95 -51.35
CA GLY A 136 -8.47 -35.37 -50.66
C GLY A 136 -8.87 -34.18 -49.79
N TYR A 137 -9.60 -33.20 -50.35
CA TYR A 137 -9.94 -32.00 -49.56
C TYR A 137 -10.90 -32.34 -48.41
N SER A 138 -11.88 -33.24 -48.62
CA SER A 138 -12.83 -33.61 -47.56
C SER A 138 -12.11 -34.21 -46.36
N ARG A 139 -11.19 -35.16 -46.60
CA ARG A 139 -10.39 -35.78 -45.53
C ARG A 139 -9.53 -34.77 -44.80
N ALA A 140 -8.81 -33.91 -45.52
CA ALA A 140 -7.98 -32.88 -44.90
C ALA A 140 -8.84 -31.89 -44.08
N PHE A 141 -10.02 -31.53 -44.57
CA PHE A 141 -10.93 -30.63 -43.87
C PHE A 141 -11.53 -31.28 -42.60
N ASP A 142 -11.82 -32.59 -42.61
CA ASP A 142 -12.23 -33.31 -41.39
C ASP A 142 -11.14 -33.24 -40.31
N GLU A 143 -9.87 -33.36 -40.70
CA GLU A 143 -8.72 -33.22 -39.78
C GLU A 143 -8.62 -31.78 -39.25
N VAL A 144 -8.85 -30.76 -40.08
CA VAL A 144 -8.92 -29.34 -39.68
C VAL A 144 -9.98 -29.14 -38.60
N LEU A 145 -11.20 -29.68 -38.78
CA LEU A 145 -12.27 -29.59 -37.79
C LEU A 145 -11.90 -30.28 -36.47
N ARG A 146 -11.25 -31.45 -36.55
CA ARG A 146 -10.78 -32.18 -35.37
C ARG A 146 -9.73 -31.39 -34.60
N TYR A 147 -8.71 -30.86 -35.28
CA TYR A 147 -7.68 -30.06 -34.62
C TYR A 147 -8.24 -28.76 -34.06
N ASN A 148 -9.17 -28.08 -34.76
CA ASN A 148 -9.84 -26.89 -34.23
C ASN A 148 -10.52 -27.17 -32.89
N THR A 149 -11.30 -28.26 -32.82
CA THR A 149 -11.99 -28.66 -31.59
C THR A 149 -11.01 -28.96 -30.46
N ASN A 150 -9.91 -29.66 -30.76
CA ASN A 150 -8.90 -30.00 -29.76
C ASN A 150 -8.12 -28.76 -29.27
N ILE A 151 -7.77 -27.83 -30.15
CA ILE A 151 -7.14 -26.55 -29.80
C ILE A 151 -8.04 -25.75 -28.88
N LYS A 152 -9.33 -25.60 -29.25
CA LYS A 152 -10.31 -24.88 -28.46
C LYS A 152 -10.45 -25.47 -27.06
N TRP A 153 -10.58 -26.79 -26.95
CA TRP A 153 -10.63 -27.48 -25.67
C TRP A 153 -9.36 -27.27 -24.84
N ALA A 154 -8.17 -27.37 -25.45
CA ALA A 154 -6.91 -27.20 -24.74
C ALA A 154 -6.70 -25.75 -24.27
N VAL A 155 -7.11 -24.76 -25.08
CA VAL A 155 -7.11 -23.34 -24.71
C VAL A 155 -8.06 -23.10 -23.53
N ASP A 156 -9.31 -23.56 -23.62
CA ASP A 156 -10.29 -23.40 -22.53
C ASP A 156 -9.81 -24.11 -21.26
N ARG A 157 -9.19 -25.29 -21.38
CA ARG A 157 -8.61 -26.03 -20.26
C ARG A 157 -7.44 -25.29 -19.64
N LEU A 158 -6.53 -24.73 -20.44
CA LEU A 158 -5.38 -23.95 -19.97
C LEU A 158 -5.85 -22.69 -19.23
N ILE A 159 -6.81 -21.95 -19.80
CA ILE A 159 -7.39 -20.76 -19.15
C ILE A 159 -8.05 -21.14 -17.82
N THR A 160 -8.92 -22.15 -17.83
CA THR A 160 -9.64 -22.59 -16.62
C THR A 160 -8.66 -23.04 -15.56
N LYS A 161 -7.67 -23.86 -15.94
CA LYS A 161 -6.68 -24.39 -15.02
C LYS A 161 -5.82 -23.28 -14.42
N GLN A 162 -5.39 -22.32 -15.24
CA GLN A 162 -4.59 -21.21 -14.75
C GLN A 162 -5.39 -20.33 -13.78
N LEU A 163 -6.70 -20.15 -14.00
CA LEU A 163 -7.59 -19.50 -13.04
C LEU A 163 -7.75 -20.33 -11.75
N GLU A 164 -7.89 -21.65 -11.85
CA GLU A 164 -8.00 -22.56 -10.69
C GLU A 164 -6.70 -22.57 -9.85
N GLU A 165 -5.54 -22.79 -10.45
CA GLU A 165 -4.23 -22.78 -9.78
C GLU A 165 -3.98 -21.42 -9.13
N ASN A 166 -4.27 -20.32 -9.85
CA ASN A 166 -4.17 -18.99 -9.26
C ASN A 166 -5.23 -18.77 -8.18
N SER A 167 -6.40 -19.41 -8.22
CA SER A 167 -7.41 -19.31 -7.14
C SER A 167 -7.02 -20.01 -5.86
N MET A 168 -6.35 -21.16 -5.95
CA MET A 168 -5.76 -21.80 -4.78
C MET A 168 -4.61 -20.95 -4.21
N GLN A 169 -3.78 -20.36 -5.08
CA GLN A 169 -2.80 -19.37 -4.64
C GLN A 169 -3.45 -18.09 -4.10
N TYR A 170 -4.62 -17.68 -4.63
CA TYR A 170 -5.38 -16.54 -4.12
C TYR A 170 -5.83 -16.79 -2.69
N GLN A 171 -6.13 -18.00 -2.26
CA GLN A 171 -6.46 -18.26 -0.86
C GLN A 171 -5.25 -17.96 0.06
N LEU A 172 -4.05 -18.41 -0.30
CA LEU A 172 -2.83 -18.12 0.45
C LEU A 172 -2.44 -16.64 0.41
N ILE A 173 -2.60 -15.98 -0.74
CA ILE A 173 -2.34 -14.55 -0.90
C ILE A 173 -3.39 -13.73 -0.15
N THR A 174 -4.66 -14.10 -0.21
CA THR A 174 -5.76 -13.44 0.51
C THR A 174 -5.62 -13.61 2.01
N GLU A 175 -5.18 -14.77 2.52
CA GLU A 175 -4.85 -14.93 3.94
C GLU A 175 -3.72 -14.01 4.38
N ARG A 176 -2.65 -13.87 3.58
CA ARG A 176 -1.56 -12.92 3.84
C ARG A 176 -2.05 -11.47 3.81
N ILE A 177 -2.90 -11.11 2.85
CA ILE A 177 -3.49 -9.77 2.74
C ILE A 177 -4.40 -9.49 3.92
N ASN A 178 -5.29 -10.41 4.28
CA ASN A 178 -6.18 -10.29 5.44
C ASN A 178 -5.37 -10.18 6.73
N PHE A 179 -4.24 -10.87 6.84
CA PHE A 179 -3.33 -10.70 7.96
C PHE A 179 -2.70 -9.31 7.99
N ILE A 180 -2.16 -8.82 6.86
CA ILE A 180 -1.58 -7.47 6.75
C ILE A 180 -2.62 -6.37 7.01
N GLN A 181 -3.85 -6.53 6.51
CA GLN A 181 -4.96 -5.60 6.74
C GLN A 181 -5.41 -5.62 8.20
N ARG A 182 -5.53 -6.80 8.84
CA ARG A 182 -5.82 -6.90 10.28
C ARG A 182 -4.73 -6.24 11.12
N LEU A 183 -3.46 -6.44 10.78
CA LEU A 183 -2.35 -5.74 11.43
C LEU A 183 -2.44 -4.22 11.23
N GLY A 184 -2.77 -3.76 10.03
CA GLY A 184 -3.00 -2.34 9.73
C GLY A 184 -4.11 -1.72 10.57
N LEU A 185 -5.26 -2.40 10.67
CA LEU A 185 -6.38 -1.98 11.52
C LEU A 185 -5.99 -1.93 13.00
N LEU A 186 -5.29 -2.95 13.49
CA LEU A 186 -4.78 -3.00 14.86
C LEU A 186 -3.84 -1.82 15.13
N MET A 187 -2.95 -1.50 14.20
CA MET A 187 -2.05 -0.35 14.30
C MET A 187 -2.79 0.99 14.32
N ILE A 188 -3.87 1.15 13.55
CA ILE A 188 -4.73 2.34 13.61
C ILE A 188 -5.35 2.49 14.99
N ILE A 189 -5.89 1.40 15.56
CA ILE A 189 -6.48 1.41 16.90
C ILE A 189 -5.42 1.79 17.95
N LEU A 190 -4.22 1.19 17.88
CA LEU A 190 -3.12 1.54 18.78
C LEU A 190 -2.68 3.00 18.63
N ALA A 191 -2.65 3.54 17.42
CA ALA A 191 -2.31 4.94 17.17
C ALA A 191 -3.36 5.90 17.79
N ILE A 192 -4.65 5.57 17.70
CA ILE A 192 -5.71 6.34 18.35
C ILE A 192 -5.55 6.32 19.87
N ILE A 193 -5.34 5.14 20.46
CA ILE A 193 -5.12 5.00 21.91
C ILE A 193 -3.87 5.79 22.35
N PHE A 194 -2.77 5.65 21.61
CA PHE A 194 -1.54 6.38 21.88
C PHE A 194 -1.73 7.90 21.78
N SER A 195 -2.50 8.38 20.80
CA SER A 195 -2.83 9.80 20.62
C SER A 195 -3.61 10.34 21.82
N ILE A 196 -4.61 9.59 22.30
CA ILE A 196 -5.40 9.95 23.49
C ILE A 196 -4.50 10.02 24.72
N ILE A 197 -3.69 8.99 24.97
CA ILE A 197 -2.76 8.95 26.11
C ILE A 197 -1.76 10.11 26.04
N SER A 198 -1.18 10.36 24.87
CA SER A 198 -0.21 11.45 24.67
C SER A 198 -0.84 12.81 24.93
N THR A 199 -2.07 13.04 24.45
CA THR A 199 -2.81 14.29 24.65
C THR A 199 -3.07 14.54 26.14
N ILE A 200 -3.53 13.53 26.87
CA ILE A 200 -3.77 13.64 28.32
C ILE A 200 -2.45 13.89 29.06
N TRP A 201 -1.40 13.17 28.69
CA TRP A 201 -0.09 13.29 29.35
C TRP A 201 0.52 14.68 29.14
N ILE A 202 0.45 15.24 27.92
CA ILE A 202 0.84 16.63 27.61
C ILE A 202 0.04 17.61 28.47
N GLY A 203 -1.28 17.42 28.55
CA GLY A 203 -2.16 18.26 29.36
C GLY A 203 -1.72 18.35 30.83
N VAL A 204 -1.34 17.21 31.42
CA VAL A 204 -0.95 17.13 32.84
C VAL A 204 0.50 17.58 33.09
N ARG A 205 1.44 17.21 32.23
CA ARG A 205 2.89 17.40 32.46
C ARG A 205 3.45 18.72 31.92
N LEU A 206 2.80 19.29 30.91
CA LEU A 206 3.27 20.50 30.24
C LEU A 206 2.24 21.63 30.39
N THR A 207 1.03 21.43 29.89
CA THR A 207 0.02 22.50 29.81
C THR A 207 -0.40 23.00 31.20
N LYS A 208 -0.64 22.09 32.16
CA LYS A 208 -1.06 22.47 33.52
C LYS A 208 0.01 23.26 34.29
N PRO A 209 1.29 22.83 34.40
CA PRO A 209 2.32 23.63 35.06
C PRO A 209 2.60 24.96 34.38
N LEU A 210 2.58 25.02 33.03
CA LEU A 210 2.74 26.28 32.31
C LEU A 210 1.61 27.26 32.63
N ARG A 211 0.37 26.77 32.73
CA ARG A 211 -0.77 27.61 33.13
C ARG A 211 -0.60 28.14 34.56
N GLN A 212 -0.12 27.31 35.50
CA GLN A 212 0.18 27.75 36.87
C GLN A 212 1.29 28.81 36.92
N LEU A 213 2.33 28.66 36.09
CA LEU A 213 3.38 29.67 35.92
C LEU A 213 2.82 31.01 35.42
N VAL A 214 1.94 30.98 34.40
CA VAL A 214 1.29 32.17 33.87
C VAL A 214 0.46 32.86 34.95
N GLU A 215 -0.38 32.11 35.67
CA GLU A 215 -1.24 32.65 36.75
C GLU A 215 -0.41 33.25 37.90
N ALA A 216 0.70 32.60 38.28
CA ALA A 216 1.62 33.12 39.30
C ALA A 216 2.34 34.39 38.84
N ALA A 217 2.82 34.43 37.59
CA ALA A 217 3.48 35.60 37.01
C ALA A 217 2.54 36.81 36.93
N GLU A 218 1.29 36.61 36.53
CA GLU A 218 0.26 37.66 36.56
C GLU A 218 0.04 38.21 37.97
N THR A 219 0.05 37.34 38.99
CA THR A 219 -0.14 37.76 40.38
C THR A 219 1.02 38.61 40.89
N ILE A 220 2.27 38.23 40.59
CA ILE A 220 3.46 39.07 40.86
C ILE A 220 3.34 40.42 40.15
N SER A 221 2.87 40.43 38.89
CA SER A 221 2.73 41.67 38.10
C SER A 221 1.71 42.65 38.70
N ARG A 222 0.73 42.14 39.45
CA ARG A 222 -0.26 42.94 40.20
C ARG A 222 0.27 43.48 41.53
N GLY A 223 1.52 43.20 41.89
CA GLY A 223 2.14 43.66 43.13
C GLY A 223 1.94 42.74 44.34
N GLU A 224 1.42 41.52 44.12
CA GLU A 224 1.23 40.51 45.15
C GLU A 224 2.42 39.53 45.17
N PHE A 225 3.34 39.71 46.12
CA PHE A 225 4.61 38.97 46.18
C PHE A 225 4.62 37.79 47.16
N GLN A 226 3.50 37.54 47.87
CA GLN A 226 3.35 36.44 48.82
C GLN A 226 2.63 35.26 48.15
N LEU A 227 3.34 34.61 47.24
CA LEU A 227 2.83 33.43 46.52
C LEU A 227 3.36 32.15 47.13
N SER A 228 2.54 31.10 47.16
CA SER A 228 3.01 29.76 47.42
C SER A 228 3.95 29.32 46.28
N PRO A 229 5.12 28.73 46.59
CA PRO A 229 6.06 28.31 45.55
C PRO A 229 5.41 27.26 44.64
N LEU A 230 5.69 27.37 43.35
CA LEU A 230 5.21 26.42 42.35
C LEU A 230 5.83 25.03 42.60
N PRO A 231 5.09 23.94 42.37
CA PRO A 231 5.57 22.60 42.65
C PRO A 231 6.74 22.21 41.73
N VAL A 232 7.86 21.83 42.34
CA VAL A 232 9.08 21.33 41.66
C VAL A 232 9.21 19.83 41.91
N SER A 233 8.33 19.04 41.31
CA SER A 233 8.28 17.58 41.54
C SER A 233 8.74 16.74 40.34
N SER A 234 8.98 17.37 39.18
CA SER A 234 9.49 16.69 37.99
C SER A 234 11.01 16.81 37.85
N ASN A 235 11.60 16.04 36.93
CA ASN A 235 13.04 16.04 36.67
C ASN A 235 13.30 16.38 35.19
N ASP A 236 12.62 17.43 34.74
CA ASP A 236 12.52 17.88 33.35
C ASP A 236 12.62 19.42 33.24
N GLU A 237 12.50 19.96 32.02
CA GLU A 237 12.61 21.41 31.79
C GLU A 237 11.60 22.23 32.59
N ILE A 238 10.43 21.67 32.90
CA ILE A 238 9.40 22.37 33.68
C ILE A 238 9.83 22.53 35.14
N ALA A 239 10.51 21.55 35.73
CA ALA A 239 11.09 21.70 37.07
C ALA A 239 12.14 22.81 37.12
N VAL A 240 13.02 22.87 36.12
CA VAL A 240 14.07 23.90 36.03
C VAL A 240 13.45 25.29 35.91
N VAL A 241 12.42 25.45 35.07
CA VAL A 241 11.73 26.75 34.91
C VAL A 241 10.98 27.12 36.18
N SER A 242 10.28 26.18 36.81
CA SER A 242 9.58 26.43 38.08
C SER A 242 10.53 26.79 39.22
N GLU A 243 11.69 26.14 39.32
CA GLU A 243 12.72 26.46 40.31
C GLU A 243 13.28 27.87 40.12
N ALA A 244 13.66 28.22 38.87
CA ALA A 244 14.14 29.56 38.54
C ALA A 244 13.08 30.64 38.79
N PHE A 245 11.81 30.36 38.48
CA PHE A 245 10.70 31.26 38.77
C PHE A 245 10.51 31.47 40.28
N ASN A 246 10.53 30.39 41.06
CA ASN A 246 10.39 30.47 42.52
C ASN A 246 11.52 31.30 43.16
N GLU A 247 12.77 31.13 42.70
CA GLU A 247 13.91 31.91 43.17
C GLU A 247 13.77 33.40 42.82
N MET A 248 13.36 33.71 41.60
CA MET A 248 13.08 35.08 41.16
C MET A 248 11.98 35.72 42.02
N ALA A 249 10.86 35.03 42.23
CA ALA A 249 9.73 35.51 43.01
C ALA A 249 10.14 35.80 44.47
N ALA A 250 10.92 34.90 45.08
CA ALA A 250 11.43 35.07 46.44
C ALA A 250 12.38 36.27 46.57
N ASN A 251 13.28 36.45 45.60
CA ASN A 251 14.21 37.58 45.57
C ASN A 251 13.49 38.92 45.42
N ILE A 252 12.48 39.00 44.55
CA ILE A 252 11.64 40.20 44.40
C ILE A 252 10.89 40.48 45.72
N GLY A 253 10.26 39.47 46.33
CA GLY A 253 9.56 39.63 47.60
C GLY A 253 10.47 40.15 48.72
N LYS A 254 11.71 39.65 48.80
CA LYS A 254 12.72 40.11 49.75
C LYS A 254 13.12 41.57 49.50
N LEU A 255 13.40 41.94 48.25
CA LEU A 255 13.72 43.32 47.88
C LEU A 255 12.59 44.30 48.25
N ILE A 256 11.34 43.95 47.95
CA ILE A 256 10.16 44.74 48.33
C ILE A 256 10.07 44.91 49.85
N SER A 257 10.29 43.82 50.61
CA SER A 257 10.23 43.87 52.08
C SER A 257 11.36 44.71 52.68
N GLU A 258 12.57 44.62 52.14
CA GLU A 258 13.71 45.44 52.56
C GLU A 258 13.46 46.94 52.30
N ILE A 259 12.89 47.28 51.13
CA ILE A 259 12.50 48.65 50.80
C ILE A 259 11.44 49.16 51.79
N LYS A 260 10.43 48.33 52.10
CA LYS A 260 9.36 48.70 53.04
C LYS A 260 9.88 48.91 54.46
N ASN A 261 10.74 48.02 54.94
CA ASN A 261 11.37 48.14 56.27
C ASN A 261 12.26 49.39 56.38
N LYS A 262 13.03 49.71 55.32
CA LYS A 262 13.83 50.95 55.29
C LYS A 262 12.93 52.19 55.33
N ALA A 263 11.85 52.21 54.57
CA ALA A 263 10.88 53.31 54.58
C ALA A 263 10.21 53.49 55.96
N ASP A 264 9.83 52.38 56.63
CA ASP A 264 9.22 52.42 57.96
C ASP A 264 10.22 52.90 59.03
N LEU A 265 11.49 52.49 58.94
CA LEU A 265 12.56 52.99 59.81
C LEU A 265 12.74 54.50 59.64
N GLU A 266 12.90 55.01 58.41
CA GLU A 266 13.02 56.45 58.16
C GLU A 266 11.82 57.24 58.69
N LYS A 267 10.60 56.71 58.53
CA LYS A 267 9.38 57.33 59.04
C LYS A 267 9.38 57.41 60.57
N ASN A 268 9.81 56.34 61.24
CA ASN A 268 9.92 56.29 62.70
C ASN A 268 11.05 57.18 63.23
N PHE A 269 12.18 57.30 62.52
CA PHE A 269 13.25 58.23 62.84
C PHE A 269 12.78 59.69 62.72
N LYS A 270 12.06 60.05 61.65
CA LYS A 270 11.46 61.39 61.50
C LYS A 270 10.49 61.70 62.63
N ASN A 271 9.57 60.78 62.95
CA ASN A 271 8.57 60.99 64.01
C ASN A 271 9.17 61.12 65.42
N LYS A 272 10.34 60.53 65.68
CA LYS A 272 11.08 60.72 66.92
C LYS A 272 11.75 62.10 66.99
N ASN A 273 12.26 62.62 65.87
CA ASN A 273 12.91 63.93 65.82
C ASN A 273 11.94 65.12 65.78
N THR A 274 10.67 64.94 65.41
CA THR A 274 9.63 65.99 65.50
C THR A 274 8.93 66.07 66.86
N ARG A 275 9.28 65.19 67.83
CA ARG A 275 8.72 65.17 69.19
C ARG A 275 9.69 65.71 70.26
N ILE A 276 10.76 66.38 69.85
CA ILE A 276 11.70 67.14 70.69
C ILE A 276 11.53 68.60 70.31
#